data_AF-A0A7S3SQW6-F1
#
_entry.id   AF-A0A7S3SQW6-F1
#
_cell.length_a   1.000
_cell.length_b   1.000
_cell.length_c   1.000
_cell.angle_alpha   90.00
_cell.angle_beta   90.00
_cell.angle_gamma   90.00
#
_symmetry.space_group_name_H-M   'P 1'
#
loop_
_entity.id
_entity.type
_entity.pdbx_description
1 polymer ?
#
loop_
_entity_poly.entity_id
_entity_poly.type
_entity_poly.pdbx_seq_one_letter_code
_entity_poly.pdbx_strand_id
1 'polypeptide(L)'
;ADLVSHALVGARQAGSRAHRELASGLSTPVGFQATAETVLAAADAVRASSAAHAFLSVSKQGVAGICETTGNRDCHVVLPATVASTDDEERACGALASMELPSRVIV
;
A
#
# COMPACT_ATOMS: atom_id res chain seq x y z
N ALA A 1 13.52 8.63 -4.88
CA ALA A 1 12.41 8.66 -3.89
C ALA A 1 12.79 9.42 -2.62
N ASP A 2 14.07 9.67 -2.41
CA ASP A 2 14.71 10.60 -1.48
C ASP A 2 13.99 11.94 -1.20
N LEU A 3 13.20 12.48 -2.14
CA LEU A 3 12.47 13.74 -1.96
C LEU A 3 10.95 13.57 -1.77
N VAL A 4 10.45 12.34 -1.77
CA VAL A 4 9.02 12.05 -1.58
C VAL A 4 8.80 11.77 -0.10
N SER A 5 7.84 12.45 0.55
CA SER A 5 7.51 12.20 1.96
C SER A 5 6.32 11.25 2.16
N HIS A 6 5.51 11.06 1.13
CA HIS A 6 4.36 10.15 1.10
C HIS A 6 4.08 9.75 -0.35
N ALA A 7 3.75 8.48 -0.59
CA ALA A 7 3.41 7.98 -1.92
C ALA A 7 2.00 7.37 -1.94
N LEU A 8 1.36 7.41 -3.11
CA LEU A 8 0.02 6.84 -3.32
C LEU A 8 0.05 5.80 -4.45
N VAL A 9 -0.55 4.64 -4.20
CA VAL A 9 -0.84 3.61 -5.20
C VAL A 9 -2.32 3.68 -5.53
N GLY A 10 -2.65 3.88 -6.80
CA GLY A 10 -4.05 4.00 -7.25
C GLY A 10 -4.86 2.71 -7.10
N ALA A 11 -6.19 2.84 -7.04
CA ALA A 11 -7.09 1.71 -6.77
C ALA A 11 -6.99 0.56 -7.79
N ARG A 12 -6.73 0.86 -9.06
CA ARG A 12 -6.52 -0.16 -10.10
C ARG A 12 -5.21 -0.94 -9.93
N GLN A 13 -4.24 -0.36 -9.22
CA GLN A 13 -2.91 -0.91 -9.00
C GLN A 13 -2.76 -1.56 -7.62
N ALA A 14 -3.68 -1.35 -6.68
CA ALA A 14 -3.62 -1.95 -5.34
C ALA A 14 -3.58 -3.49 -5.38
N GLY A 15 -4.26 -4.11 -6.36
CA GLY A 15 -4.21 -5.55 -6.59
C GLY A 15 -2.92 -6.07 -7.25
N SER A 16 -2.04 -5.17 -7.73
CA SER A 16 -0.84 -5.54 -8.48
C SER A 16 0.29 -5.99 -7.56
N ARG A 17 0.79 -7.22 -7.77
CA ARG A 17 1.96 -7.75 -7.05
C ARG A 17 3.18 -6.83 -7.16
N ALA A 18 3.51 -6.37 -8.37
CA ALA A 18 4.68 -5.52 -8.59
C ALA A 18 4.62 -4.21 -7.79
N HIS A 19 3.43 -3.60 -7.66
CA HIS A 19 3.27 -2.38 -6.86
C HIS A 19 3.39 -2.65 -5.36
N ARG A 20 2.93 -3.81 -4.89
CA ARG A 20 3.08 -4.22 -3.48
C ARG A 20 4.53 -4.52 -3.11
N GLU A 21 5.24 -5.20 -3.99
CA GLU A 21 6.68 -5.46 -3.87
C GLU A 21 7.45 -4.13 -3.88
N LEU A 22 7.15 -3.22 -4.81
CA LEU A 22 7.77 -1.90 -4.83
C LEU A 22 7.50 -1.11 -3.55
N ALA A 23 6.24 -1.04 -3.10
CA ALA A 23 5.85 -0.31 -1.90
C ALA A 23 6.54 -0.85 -0.62
N SER A 24 6.81 -2.16 -0.57
CA SER A 24 7.55 -2.78 0.53
C SER A 24 9.01 -2.29 0.66
N GLY A 25 9.57 -1.75 -0.42
CA GLY A 25 10.95 -1.24 -0.47
C GLY A 25 11.07 0.28 -0.39
N LEU A 26 9.95 1.00 -0.34
CA LEU A 26 9.96 2.45 -0.19
C LEU A 26 10.29 2.84 1.25
N SER A 27 11.17 3.83 1.41
CA SER A 27 11.55 4.37 2.72
C SER A 27 10.57 5.39 3.28
N THR A 28 9.36 5.46 2.69
CA THR A 28 8.34 6.47 2.98
C THR A 28 6.98 5.81 3.16
N PRO A 29 6.05 6.43 3.90
CA PRO A 29 4.68 5.94 4.00
C PRO A 29 4.00 5.81 2.63
N VAL A 30 3.18 4.78 2.47
CA VAL A 30 2.47 4.48 1.21
C VAL A 30 0.97 4.30 1.46
N GLY A 31 0.15 5.10 0.80
CA GLY A 31 -1.30 4.93 0.78
C GLY A 31 -1.73 4.04 -0.39
N PHE A 32 -2.54 3.01 -0.12
CA PHE A 32 -3.25 2.26 -1.15
C PHE A 32 -4.66 2.82 -1.29
N GLN A 33 -4.92 3.51 -2.39
CA GLN A 33 -6.24 4.07 -2.67
C GLN A 33 -7.24 2.94 -2.92
N ALA A 34 -8.43 3.06 -2.35
CA ALA A 34 -9.52 2.11 -2.51
C ALA A 34 -10.84 2.81 -2.78
N THR A 35 -11.76 2.06 -3.36
CA THR A 35 -13.20 2.33 -3.40
C THR A 35 -13.90 1.29 -2.52
N ALA A 36 -15.20 1.47 -2.28
CA ALA A 36 -16.06 0.52 -1.57
C ALA A 36 -15.88 -0.95 -2.01
N GLU A 37 -15.66 -1.18 -3.30
CA GLU A 37 -15.52 -2.52 -3.89
C GLU A 37 -14.10 -3.10 -3.76
N THR A 38 -13.10 -2.25 -3.56
CA THR A 38 -11.67 -2.63 -3.61
C THR A 38 -10.96 -2.53 -2.26
N VAL A 39 -11.69 -2.23 -1.18
CA VAL A 39 -11.17 -2.14 0.20
C VAL A 39 -10.35 -3.37 0.58
N LEU A 40 -10.84 -4.58 0.30
CA LEU A 40 -10.12 -5.82 0.65
C LEU A 40 -8.78 -5.93 -0.09
N ALA A 41 -8.74 -5.56 -1.37
CA ALA A 41 -7.52 -5.57 -2.15
C ALA A 41 -6.49 -4.55 -1.63
N ALA A 42 -6.94 -3.40 -1.14
CA ALA A 42 -6.08 -2.41 -0.52
C ALA A 42 -5.59 -2.84 0.86
N ALA A 43 -6.44 -3.46 1.70
CA ALA A 43 -6.04 -4.03 2.99
C ALA A 43 -5.00 -5.16 2.80
N ASP A 44 -5.23 -6.05 1.82
CA ASP A 44 -4.25 -7.06 1.43
C ASP A 44 -2.94 -6.45 0.95
N ALA A 45 -3.01 -5.30 0.25
CA ALA A 45 -1.82 -4.60 -0.19
C ALA A 45 -1.02 -4.03 0.97
N VAL A 46 -1.68 -3.43 1.97
CA VAL A 46 -1.04 -2.99 3.22
C VAL A 46 -0.35 -4.17 3.92
N ARG A 47 -1.05 -5.30 4.07
CA ARG A 47 -0.47 -6.50 4.69
C ARG A 47 0.73 -7.01 3.92
N ALA A 48 0.59 -7.19 2.61
CA ALA A 48 1.66 -7.74 1.77
C ALA A 48 2.89 -6.82 1.75
N SER A 49 2.70 -5.51 1.62
CA SER A 49 3.81 -4.55 1.60
C SER A 49 4.52 -4.44 2.95
N SER A 50 3.90 -4.85 4.05
CA SER A 50 4.55 -4.91 5.37
C SER A 50 5.59 -6.04 5.50
N ALA A 51 5.59 -7.02 4.59
CA ALA A 51 6.52 -8.13 4.57
C ALA A 51 7.72 -7.87 3.64
N ALA A 52 8.80 -8.63 3.84
CA ALA A 52 9.95 -8.66 2.96
C ALA A 52 9.61 -9.27 1.59
N HIS A 53 10.16 -8.70 0.52
CA HIS A 53 10.02 -9.20 -0.86
C HIS A 53 11.36 -9.22 -1.58
N ALA A 54 11.43 -9.97 -2.68
CA ALA A 54 12.52 -9.94 -3.65
C ALA A 54 11.94 -9.77 -5.07
N PHE A 55 12.34 -8.72 -5.79
CA PHE A 55 11.81 -8.42 -7.12
C PHE A 55 12.85 -7.75 -8.03
N LEU A 56 12.62 -7.78 -9.34
CA LEU A 56 13.52 -7.17 -10.32
C LEU A 56 13.38 -5.63 -10.30
N SER A 57 14.50 -4.93 -10.22
CA SER A 57 14.57 -3.47 -10.23
C SER A 57 15.88 -2.99 -10.85
N VAL A 58 16.11 -1.67 -10.81
CA VAL A 58 17.34 -1.02 -11.28
C VAL A 58 18.06 -0.36 -10.10
N SER A 59 19.37 -0.58 -10.01
CA SER A 59 20.24 0.10 -9.04
C SER A 59 20.35 1.59 -9.35
N LYS A 60 20.93 2.36 -8.41
CA LYS A 60 21.18 3.80 -8.60
C LYS A 60 22.10 4.11 -9.78
N GLN A 61 22.91 3.14 -10.20
CA GLN A 61 23.80 3.22 -11.36
C GLN A 61 23.13 2.78 -12.67
N GLY A 62 21.84 2.42 -12.65
CA GLY A 62 21.09 1.99 -13.83
C GLY A 62 21.30 0.53 -14.22
N VAL A 63 21.92 -0.29 -13.37
CA VAL A 63 22.13 -1.72 -13.62
C VAL A 63 20.94 -2.52 -13.08
N ALA A 64 20.37 -3.40 -13.91
CA ALA A 64 19.29 -4.30 -13.52
C ALA A 64 19.76 -5.34 -12.50
N GLY A 65 18.92 -5.65 -11.52
CA GLY A 65 19.22 -6.63 -10.48
C GLY A 65 18.00 -7.00 -9.64
N ILE A 66 18.21 -7.90 -8.68
CA ILE A 66 17.21 -8.25 -7.68
C ILE A 66 17.32 -7.25 -6.52
N CYS A 67 16.20 -6.63 -6.17
CA CYS A 67 16.04 -5.80 -4.99
C CYS A 67 15.34 -6.63 -3.91
N GLU A 68 15.94 -6.68 -2.73
CA GLU A 68 15.34 -7.26 -1.54
C GLU A 68 14.88 -6.16 -0.60
N THR A 69 13.72 -6.34 0.02
CA THR A 69 13.11 -5.37 0.93
C THR A 69 12.90 -5.98 2.29
N THR A 70 12.82 -5.13 3.32
CA THR A 70 12.48 -5.56 4.69
C THR A 70 10.98 -5.43 4.99
N GLY A 71 10.20 -4.95 4.03
CA GLY A 71 8.82 -4.53 4.24
C GLY A 71 8.68 -3.08 4.69
N ASN A 72 7.48 -2.53 4.47
CA ASN A 72 7.07 -1.18 4.81
C ASN A 72 5.85 -1.24 5.73
N ARG A 73 6.06 -0.93 7.02
CA ARG A 73 5.00 -0.95 8.05
C ARG A 73 4.16 0.33 8.09
N ASP A 74 4.54 1.33 7.29
CA ASP A 74 3.86 2.63 7.20
C ASP A 74 2.86 2.69 6.03
N CYS A 75 2.40 1.52 5.57
CA CYS A 75 1.32 1.41 4.60
C CYS A 75 -0.06 1.59 5.25
N HIS A 76 -1.00 2.19 4.53
CA HIS A 76 -2.38 2.43 4.99
C HIS A 76 -3.37 2.48 3.82
N VAL A 77 -4.66 2.34 4.13
CA VAL A 77 -5.74 2.50 3.14
C VAL A 77 -6.12 3.98 3.01
N VAL A 78 -6.34 4.42 1.78
CA VAL A 78 -6.83 5.77 1.45
C VAL A 78 -8.17 5.65 0.74
N LEU A 79 -9.19 6.32 1.26
CA LEU A 79 -10.49 6.44 0.63
C LEU A 79 -10.60 7.85 0.01
N PRO A 80 -11.17 8.03 -1.18
CA PRO A 80 -11.30 9.36 -1.78
C PRO A 80 -12.42 10.18 -1.13
N ALA A 81 -12.09 11.28 -0.45
CA ALA A 81 -13.04 12.20 0.19
C ALA A 81 -14.25 12.66 -0.64
N THR A 82 -14.14 12.68 -1.97
CA THR A 82 -15.25 13.11 -2.84
C THR A 82 -16.40 12.11 -2.95
N VAL A 83 -16.15 10.84 -2.61
CA VAL A 83 -17.12 9.75 -2.78
C VAL A 83 -17.20 8.78 -1.61
N ALA A 84 -16.25 8.83 -0.66
CA ALA A 84 -16.24 7.97 0.50
C ALA A 84 -17.37 8.33 1.48
N SER A 85 -18.05 7.31 1.99
CA SER A 85 -19.05 7.44 3.06
C SER A 85 -18.50 6.92 4.39
N THR A 86 -19.17 7.25 5.50
CA THR A 86 -18.85 6.68 6.82
C THR A 86 -18.90 5.14 6.81
N ASP A 87 -19.83 4.55 6.06
CA ASP A 87 -19.92 3.10 5.90
C ASP A 87 -18.68 2.52 5.21
N ASP A 88 -18.06 3.25 4.27
CA ASP A 88 -16.84 2.81 3.61
C ASP A 88 -15.62 2.87 4.56
N GLU A 89 -15.57 3.89 5.43
CA GLU A 89 -14.56 4.00 6.48
C GLU A 89 -14.67 2.83 7.47
N GLU A 90 -15.89 2.53 7.95
CA GLU A 90 -16.14 1.40 8.86
C GLU A 90 -15.76 0.07 8.22
N ARG A 91 -16.14 -0.14 6.96
CA ARG A 91 -15.78 -1.35 6.21
C ARG A 91 -14.27 -1.49 6.04
N ALA A 92 -13.56 -0.40 5.75
CA ALA A 92 -12.10 -0.40 5.64
C ALA A 92 -11.42 -0.68 6.98
N CYS A 93 -11.86 -0.03 8.05
CA CYS A 93 -11.35 -0.29 9.40
C CYS A 93 -11.61 -1.74 9.85
N GLY A 94 -12.79 -2.29 9.53
CA GLY A 94 -13.14 -3.69 9.80
C GLY A 94 -12.28 -4.69 9.03
N ALA A 95 -12.04 -4.42 7.74
CA ALA A 95 -11.14 -5.23 6.92
C ALA A 95 -9.71 -5.25 7.49
N LEU A 96 -9.17 -4.07 7.83
CA LEU A 96 -7.85 -3.95 8.46
C LEU A 96 -7.79 -4.69 9.81
N ALA A 97 -8.81 -4.53 10.65
CA ALA A 97 -8.90 -5.20 11.95
C ALA A 97 -8.87 -6.73 11.80
N SER A 98 -9.63 -7.28 10.84
CA SER A 98 -9.68 -8.73 10.58
C SER A 98 -8.34 -9.33 10.13
N MET A 99 -7.42 -8.48 9.66
CA MET A 99 -6.07 -8.85 9.24
C MET A 99 -5.00 -8.48 10.28
N GLU A 100 -5.41 -8.10 11.49
CA GLU A 100 -4.53 -7.65 12.58
C GLU A 100 -3.66 -6.43 12.21
N LEU A 101 -4.16 -5.60 11.30
CA LEU A 101 -3.53 -4.35 10.89
C LEU A 101 -4.09 -3.17 11.68
N PRO A 102 -3.35 -2.06 11.82
CA PRO A 102 -3.87 -0.84 12.40
C PRO A 102 -5.12 -0.35 11.66
N SER A 103 -6.27 -0.31 12.35
CA SER A 103 -7.57 0.15 11.82
C SER A 103 -7.62 1.68 11.70
N ARG A 104 -6.80 2.22 10.80
CA ARG A 104 -6.73 3.64 10.47
C ARG A 104 -6.78 3.82 8.96
N VAL A 105 -7.53 4.81 8.52
CA VAL A 105 -7.66 5.18 7.11
C VAL A 105 -7.40 6.68 6.95
N ILE A 106 -7.03 7.09 5.74
CA ILE A 106 -7.07 8.50 5.32
C ILE A 106 -8.25 8.67 4.37
N VAL A 107 -9.00 9.75 4.52
CA VAL A 107 -10.10 10.17 3.64
C VAL A 107 -9.70 11.43 2.90
#